data_AF-A0A9X3HID1-F1
#
_entry.id   AF-A0A9X3HID1-F1
#
_cell.length_a   1.000
_cell.length_b   1.000
_cell.length_c   1.000
_cell.angle_alpha   90.00
_cell.angle_beta   90.00
_cell.angle_gamma   90.00
#
_symmetry.space_group_name_H-M   'P 1'
#
loop_
_entity.id
_entity.type
_entity.pdbx_description
1 polymer ?
#
loop_
_entity_poly.entity_id
_entity_poly.type
_entity_poly.pdbx_seq_one_letter_code
_entity_poly.pdbx_strand_id
1 'polypeptide(L)'
;MSILNVEHLTHGFGDRAIFADVSFRLLKGEHIGLVGANGEGKSTFFNIVTGKLMPDEGKIEWAKNVRVGYLDQHTVLEKGMTIRDVLKSAFSYLFELEERMNAICDSLGEASPEEMDTMMEELGTIQDTLTLHDFYIIDAKVEEVAKALGLLDIGLERDVTDLSGGQRTKVLLAKLLLEKPDILLLDEPTNYLDEEHIAWLKRYLIDYENAFILISHDIPFLNDVINIIYHMENQELNRYVGDYHHFEEVYAVKKAQLEAAYRRQQQEISELKDFVARNKARVSTRNMAMSRQKKLDKMDVIELAAERPKPEFKFRYGRTPGRYIFETKDLVIGYDEPLSKPLSLSMERGQKIALVGANGIGKTTLLKSILGLIPAISGTCELGENLQIGYFEQEVKGDNRTTCIEEIWQEFPSFTQYEVRSALAKCGLTTKHIESQVRVLSGGEQAKVRLCKLVNRDTNILLLDEPTNHLDVDAKDSLKKALLDYRGSVLLICHEPEFYQDVVHAVWDCSKWTTKQI
;
A
#
# COMPACT_ATOMS: atom_id res chain seq x y z
N MET A 1 15.08 -2.04 25.42
CA MET A 1 14.35 -0.82 25.83
C MET A 1 13.28 -0.53 24.80
N SER A 2 12.08 -0.12 25.21
CA SER A 2 11.03 0.29 24.28
C SER A 2 11.37 1.64 23.66
N ILE A 3 11.27 1.74 22.34
CA ILE A 3 11.52 2.97 21.60
C ILE A 3 10.23 3.75 21.36
N LEU A 4 9.11 3.06 21.16
CA LEU A 4 7.76 3.63 21.12
C LEU A 4 6.87 2.87 22.09
N ASN A 5 6.11 3.61 22.90
CA ASN A 5 5.06 3.06 23.75
C ASN A 5 3.77 3.84 23.48
N VAL A 6 2.72 3.11 23.12
CA VAL A 6 1.37 3.63 22.91
C VAL A 6 0.46 2.91 23.90
N GLU A 7 -0.22 3.66 24.75
CA GLU A 7 -1.07 3.13 25.81
C GLU A 7 -2.50 3.65 25.65
N HIS A 8 -3.47 2.74 25.70
CA HIS A 8 -4.90 3.05 25.72
C HIS A 8 -5.36 3.99 24.59
N LEU A 9 -4.82 3.80 23.38
CA LEU A 9 -5.11 4.61 22.21
C LEU A 9 -6.54 4.38 21.73
N THR A 10 -7.34 5.44 21.74
CA THR A 10 -8.68 5.48 21.16
C THR A 10 -8.75 6.63 20.17
N HIS A 11 -9.28 6.35 18.97
CA HIS A 11 -9.50 7.38 17.98
C HIS A 11 -10.61 7.01 17.00
N GLY A 12 -11.41 7.98 16.58
CA GLY A 12 -12.44 7.81 15.56
C GLY A 12 -12.63 9.04 14.66
N PHE A 13 -13.24 8.80 13.50
CA PHE A 13 -13.69 9.86 12.60
C PHE A 13 -15.21 9.94 12.59
N GLY A 14 -15.77 10.99 13.20
CA GLY A 14 -17.23 11.12 13.38
C GLY A 14 -17.78 9.92 14.15
N ASP A 15 -18.78 9.22 13.58
CA ASP A 15 -19.40 8.04 14.19
C ASP A 15 -18.63 6.72 13.91
N ARG A 16 -17.37 6.78 13.45
CA ARG A 16 -16.56 5.59 13.15
C ARG A 16 -15.35 5.54 14.07
N ALA A 17 -15.38 4.65 15.06
CA ALA A 17 -14.20 4.26 15.81
C ALA A 17 -13.22 3.50 14.89
N ILE A 18 -11.95 3.92 14.91
CA ILE A 18 -10.84 3.26 14.23
C ILE A 18 -10.03 2.45 15.24
N PHE A 19 -9.76 3.02 16.41
CA PHE A 19 -9.07 2.36 17.52
C PHE A 19 -9.93 2.44 18.78
N ALA A 20 -10.00 1.33 19.52
CA ALA A 20 -10.65 1.26 20.82
C ALA A 20 -9.68 0.64 21.84
N ASP A 21 -9.15 1.46 22.75
CA ASP A 21 -8.26 1.03 23.84
C ASP A 21 -7.02 0.22 23.39
N VAL A 22 -6.37 0.68 22.31
CA VAL A 22 -5.27 -0.04 21.68
C VAL A 22 -3.94 0.24 22.37
N SER A 23 -3.16 -0.81 22.63
CA SER A 23 -1.79 -0.68 23.15
C SER A 23 -0.76 -1.24 22.17
N PHE A 24 0.31 -0.49 21.94
CA PHE A 24 1.39 -0.86 21.01
C PHE A 24 2.75 -0.57 21.65
N ARG A 25 3.72 -1.45 21.37
CA ARG A 25 5.09 -1.25 21.83
C ARG A 25 6.06 -1.68 20.74
N LEU A 26 7.04 -0.81 20.47
CA LEU A 26 8.17 -1.11 19.60
C LEU A 26 9.44 -1.21 20.45
N LEU A 27 10.17 -2.31 20.32
CA LEU A 27 11.49 -2.50 20.93
C LEU A 27 12.60 -2.30 19.89
N LYS A 28 13.82 -2.07 20.37
CA LYS A 28 15.01 -1.97 19.50
C LYS A 28 15.26 -3.28 18.76
N GLY A 29 15.47 -3.19 17.44
CA GLY A 29 15.69 -4.35 16.55
C GLY A 29 14.42 -5.12 16.17
N GLU A 30 13.23 -4.64 16.54
CA GLU A 30 11.98 -5.22 16.06
C GLU A 30 11.67 -4.73 14.65
N HIS A 31 11.38 -5.68 13.77
CA HIS A 31 10.96 -5.46 12.39
C HIS A 31 9.49 -5.81 12.30
N ILE A 32 8.64 -4.80 12.39
CA ILE A 32 7.20 -4.99 12.56
C ILE A 32 6.49 -4.89 11.21
N GLY A 33 5.69 -5.90 10.89
CA GLY A 33 4.66 -5.83 9.86
C GLY A 33 3.33 -5.39 10.45
N LEU A 34 2.79 -4.27 9.99
CA LEU A 34 1.45 -3.81 10.36
C LEU A 34 0.44 -4.29 9.31
N VAL A 35 -0.31 -5.34 9.65
CA VAL A 35 -1.21 -6.06 8.74
C VAL A 35 -2.65 -5.77 9.10
N GLY A 36 -3.51 -5.60 8.10
CA GLY A 36 -4.95 -5.44 8.28
C GLY A 36 -5.62 -5.07 6.97
N ALA A 37 -6.94 -5.18 6.93
CA ALA A 37 -7.73 -4.79 5.76
C ALA A 37 -7.60 -3.28 5.45
N ASN A 38 -8.02 -2.89 4.25
CA ASN A 38 -8.10 -1.47 3.90
C ASN A 38 -9.13 -0.74 4.77
N GLY A 39 -8.79 0.49 5.16
CA GLY A 39 -9.63 1.30 6.03
C GLY A 39 -9.66 0.87 7.51
N GLU A 40 -8.86 -0.10 7.94
CA GLU A 40 -8.72 -0.40 9.39
C GLU A 40 -7.98 0.71 10.14
N GLY A 41 -7.27 1.60 9.43
CA GLY A 41 -6.55 2.73 10.02
C GLY A 41 -5.03 2.61 10.04
N LYS A 42 -4.39 1.77 9.20
CA LYS A 42 -2.93 1.55 9.21
C LYS A 42 -2.16 2.87 9.03
N SER A 43 -2.51 3.63 7.99
CA SER A 43 -1.96 4.97 7.75
C SER A 43 -2.42 5.99 8.80
N THR A 44 -3.61 5.82 9.37
CA THR A 44 -4.10 6.65 10.50
C THR A 44 -3.21 6.46 11.73
N PHE A 45 -2.82 5.22 12.04
CA PHE A 45 -1.90 4.90 13.11
C PHE A 45 -0.55 5.61 12.90
N PHE A 46 -0.01 5.59 11.68
CA PHE A 46 1.21 6.32 11.33
C PHE A 46 1.08 7.83 11.56
N ASN A 47 -0.03 8.43 11.12
CA ASN A 47 -0.28 9.86 11.35
C ASN A 47 -0.39 10.21 12.84
N ILE A 48 -0.93 9.31 13.66
CA ILE A 48 -1.05 9.49 15.11
C ILE A 48 0.33 9.39 15.78
N VAL A 49 1.12 8.34 15.50
CA VAL A 49 2.44 8.16 16.14
C VAL A 49 3.45 9.22 15.71
N THR A 50 3.31 9.76 14.49
CA THR A 50 4.13 10.86 13.98
C THR A 50 3.65 12.24 14.44
N GLY A 51 2.53 12.33 15.17
CA GLY A 51 2.00 13.59 15.71
C GLY A 51 1.28 14.48 14.69
N LYS A 52 1.03 13.99 13.47
CA LYS A 52 0.23 14.70 12.46
C LYS A 52 -1.26 14.72 12.80
N LEU A 53 -1.71 13.72 13.55
CA LEU A 53 -3.09 13.59 14.02
C LEU A 53 -3.09 13.36 15.53
N MET A 54 -3.90 14.13 16.26
CA MET A 54 -4.05 13.92 17.70
C MET A 54 -5.07 12.80 17.95
N PRO A 55 -4.76 11.84 18.84
CA PRO A 55 -5.73 10.83 19.26
C PRO A 55 -6.81 11.44 20.14
N ASP A 56 -7.95 10.74 20.26
CA ASP A 56 -9.04 11.20 21.14
C ASP A 56 -8.71 10.89 22.60
N GLU A 57 -8.19 9.69 22.85
CA GLU A 57 -7.67 9.26 24.15
C GLU A 57 -6.38 8.43 23.99
N GLY A 58 -5.67 8.27 25.09
CA GLY A 58 -4.43 7.49 25.16
C GLY A 58 -3.17 8.34 25.21
N LYS A 59 -2.03 7.67 25.31
CA LYS A 59 -0.72 8.29 25.48
C LYS A 59 0.29 7.69 24.53
N ILE A 60 1.08 8.55 23.90
CA ILE A 60 2.12 8.17 22.93
C ILE A 60 3.44 8.74 23.42
N GLU A 61 4.41 7.88 23.68
CA GLU A 61 5.74 8.27 24.15
C GLU A 61 6.83 7.61 23.31
N TRP A 62 7.61 8.47 22.63
CA TRP A 62 8.89 8.08 22.06
C TRP A 62 9.98 8.13 23.13
N ALA A 63 10.96 7.23 23.03
CA ALA A 63 12.15 7.32 23.86
C ALA A 63 12.92 8.62 23.56
N LYS A 64 13.65 9.13 24.56
CA LYS A 64 14.42 10.37 24.42
C LYS A 64 15.52 10.20 23.37
N ASN A 65 15.74 11.25 22.57
CA ASN A 65 16.77 11.34 21.51
C ASN A 65 16.62 10.34 20.35
N VAL A 66 15.39 9.93 20.02
CA VAL A 66 15.11 9.05 18.88
C VAL A 66 14.79 9.86 17.64
N ARG A 67 15.44 9.53 16.52
CA ARG A 67 15.10 10.05 15.19
C ARG A 67 14.11 9.10 14.50
N VAL A 68 12.92 9.61 14.19
CA VAL A 68 11.89 8.87 13.45
C VAL A 68 11.90 9.35 12.01
N GLY A 69 12.14 8.43 11.08
CA GLY A 69 12.00 8.69 9.65
C GLY A 69 10.68 8.15 9.12
N TYR A 70 9.92 8.99 8.45
CA TYR A 70 8.64 8.65 7.84
C TYR A 70 8.60 9.12 6.38
N LEU A 71 8.15 8.24 5.48
CA LEU A 71 7.97 8.57 4.08
C LEU A 71 6.74 9.46 3.89
N ASP A 72 6.90 10.78 4.02
CA ASP A 72 5.82 11.72 3.73
C ASP A 72 5.72 12.00 2.23
N GLN A 73 4.68 11.46 1.58
CA GLN A 73 4.41 11.72 0.16
C GLN A 73 4.10 13.20 -0.13
N HIS A 74 3.78 14.00 0.89
CA HIS A 74 3.51 15.44 0.76
C HIS A 74 4.73 16.31 1.04
N THR A 75 5.93 15.75 1.25
CA THR A 75 7.16 16.54 1.38
C THR A 75 7.29 17.48 0.18
N VAL A 76 7.29 18.79 0.43
CA VAL A 76 7.37 19.80 -0.62
C VAL A 76 8.76 19.76 -1.21
N LEU A 77 8.85 19.37 -2.49
CA LEU A 77 10.05 19.50 -3.28
C LEU A 77 9.99 20.85 -3.99
N GLU A 78 11.00 21.69 -3.78
CA GLU A 78 11.02 23.05 -4.31
C GLU A 78 11.62 23.08 -5.72
N LYS A 79 11.15 24.04 -6.52
CA LYS A 79 11.66 24.26 -7.87
C LYS A 79 13.12 24.71 -7.81
N GLY A 80 13.98 24.12 -8.63
CA GLY A 80 15.42 24.40 -8.67
C GLY A 80 16.28 23.45 -7.85
N MET A 81 15.68 22.51 -7.10
CA MET A 81 16.43 21.44 -6.44
C MET A 81 16.65 20.27 -7.40
N THR A 82 17.87 19.76 -7.48
CA THR A 82 18.15 18.53 -8.22
C THR A 82 17.86 17.29 -7.36
N ILE A 83 17.74 16.11 -8.01
CA ILE A 83 17.65 14.84 -7.28
C ILE A 83 18.87 14.69 -6.35
N ARG A 84 20.08 15.04 -6.83
CA ARG A 84 21.32 14.98 -6.04
C ARG A 84 21.21 15.84 -4.77
N ASP A 85 20.70 17.07 -4.88
CA ASP A 85 20.55 17.98 -3.74
C ASP A 85 19.59 17.42 -2.70
N VAL A 86 18.47 16.84 -3.15
CA VAL A 86 17.50 16.20 -2.23
C VAL A 86 18.13 15.03 -1.49
N LEU A 87 18.89 14.17 -2.18
CA LEU A 87 19.57 13.04 -1.54
C LEU A 87 20.66 13.51 -0.57
N LYS A 88 21.44 14.53 -0.95
CA LYS A 88 22.46 15.13 -0.07
C LYS A 88 21.85 15.78 1.16
N SER A 89 20.63 16.31 1.07
CA SER A 89 19.95 16.91 2.22
C SER A 89 19.71 15.93 3.38
N ALA A 90 19.75 14.61 3.16
CA ALA A 90 19.76 13.61 4.23
C ALA A 90 20.94 13.78 5.22
N PHE A 91 22.02 14.40 4.74
CA PHE A 91 23.25 14.62 5.50
C PHE A 91 23.46 16.10 5.85
N SER A 92 22.41 16.94 5.80
CA SER A 92 22.54 18.39 6.03
C SER A 92 23.25 18.74 7.33
N TYR A 93 22.97 18.01 8.42
CA TYR A 93 23.62 18.23 9.70
C TYR A 93 25.13 17.98 9.65
N LEU A 94 25.60 17.07 8.80
CA LEU A 94 27.04 16.82 8.63
C LEU A 94 27.71 17.93 7.82
N PHE A 95 27.03 18.45 6.80
CA PHE A 95 27.51 19.61 6.05
C PHE A 95 27.58 20.86 6.94
N GLU A 96 26.60 21.08 7.82
CA GLU A 96 26.65 22.16 8.82
C GLU A 96 27.83 21.99 9.80
N LEU A 97 28.12 20.74 10.20
CA LEU A 97 29.30 20.44 11.03
C LEU A 97 30.61 20.68 10.28
N GLU A 98 30.69 20.36 8.99
CA GLU A 98 31.85 20.67 8.15
C GLU A 98 32.05 22.19 7.99
N GLU A 99 30.99 22.94 7.71
CA GLU A 99 31.06 24.42 7.64
C GLU A 99 31.56 25.00 8.96
N ARG A 100 31.05 24.48 10.09
CA ARG A 100 31.50 24.88 11.43
C ARG A 100 32.98 24.52 11.66
N MET A 101 33.41 23.34 11.24
CA MET A 101 34.82 22.93 11.31
C MET A 101 35.71 23.89 10.51
N ASN A 102 35.32 24.25 9.28
CA ASN A 102 36.06 25.19 8.44
C ASN A 102 36.10 26.59 9.07
N ALA A 103 34.99 27.07 9.64
CA ALA A 103 34.95 28.36 10.34
C ALA A 103 35.87 28.38 11.58
N ILE A 104 35.96 27.26 12.31
CA ILE A 104 36.90 27.11 13.43
C ILE A 104 38.35 27.13 12.90
N CYS A 105 38.66 26.42 11.81
CA CYS A 105 39.97 26.43 11.16
C CYS A 105 40.40 27.84 10.72
N ASP A 106 39.49 28.62 10.15
CA ASP A 106 39.78 29.99 9.72
C ASP A 106 40.03 30.91 10.92
N SER A 107 39.26 30.73 12.00
CA SER A 107 39.34 31.56 13.21
C SER A 107 40.52 31.19 14.12
N LEU A 108 41.07 29.98 14.00
CA LEU A 108 42.25 29.51 14.76
C LEU A 108 43.50 30.38 14.53
N GLY A 109 43.59 31.06 13.38
CA GLY A 109 44.70 31.98 13.07
C GLY A 109 44.69 33.29 13.86
N GLU A 110 43.54 33.67 14.42
CA GLU A 110 43.33 34.96 15.11
C GLU A 110 42.98 34.81 16.61
N ALA A 111 42.79 33.57 17.08
CA ALA A 111 42.32 33.26 18.43
C ALA A 111 43.40 33.45 19.52
N SER A 112 42.97 33.82 20.73
CA SER A 112 43.83 33.82 21.92
C SER A 112 44.13 32.39 22.40
N PRO A 113 45.19 32.15 23.21
CA PRO A 113 45.56 30.80 23.66
C PRO A 113 44.44 30.04 24.38
N GLU A 114 43.60 30.74 25.15
CA GLU A 114 42.49 30.15 25.91
C GLU A 114 41.30 29.79 25.01
N GLU A 115 41.04 30.58 23.98
CA GLU A 115 40.04 30.29 22.94
C GLU A 115 40.52 29.15 22.03
N MET A 116 41.83 29.09 21.76
CA MET A 116 42.45 28.08 20.92
C MET A 116 42.26 26.66 21.47
N ASP A 117 42.43 26.47 22.78
CA ASP A 117 42.22 25.17 23.43
C ASP A 117 40.76 24.71 23.30
N THR A 118 39.80 25.60 23.54
CA THR A 118 38.36 25.30 23.41
C THR A 118 37.98 24.95 21.97
N MET A 119 38.50 25.71 21.01
CA MET A 119 38.27 25.49 19.57
C MET A 119 38.89 24.18 19.08
N MET A 120 40.06 23.80 19.58
CA MET A 120 40.70 22.52 19.25
C MET A 120 39.92 21.32 19.80
N GLU A 121 39.40 21.40 21.02
CA GLU A 121 38.52 20.35 21.57
C GLU A 121 37.26 20.18 20.72
N GLU A 122 36.60 21.30 20.39
CA GLU A 122 35.41 21.29 19.55
C GLU A 122 35.69 20.71 18.15
N LEU A 123 36.77 21.16 17.50
CA LEU A 123 37.20 20.64 16.20
C LEU A 123 37.44 19.13 16.25
N GLY A 124 38.09 18.62 17.30
CA GLY A 124 38.26 17.19 17.52
C GLY A 124 36.93 16.43 17.58
N THR A 125 35.95 16.93 18.35
CA THR A 125 34.63 16.29 18.44
C THR A 125 33.87 16.29 17.11
N ILE A 126 33.98 17.38 16.34
CA ILE A 126 33.36 17.47 15.01
C ILE A 126 34.03 16.48 14.06
N GLN A 127 35.36 16.43 14.02
CA GLN A 127 36.11 15.53 13.16
C GLN A 127 35.81 14.05 13.46
N ASP A 128 35.73 13.68 14.74
CA ASP A 128 35.34 12.33 15.16
C ASP A 128 33.91 12.00 14.69
N THR A 129 32.99 12.96 14.82
CA THR A 129 31.59 12.80 14.38
C THR A 129 31.51 12.62 12.85
N LEU A 130 32.20 13.46 12.08
CA LEU A 130 32.24 13.37 10.61
C LEU A 130 32.84 12.03 10.14
N THR A 131 33.88 11.56 10.82
CA THR A 131 34.54 10.28 10.52
C THR A 131 33.62 9.10 10.83
N LEU A 132 32.96 9.11 12.00
CA LEU A 132 32.05 8.05 12.42
C LEU A 132 30.82 7.92 11.52
N HIS A 133 30.34 9.04 10.98
CA HIS A 133 29.22 9.08 10.04
C HIS A 133 29.63 9.00 8.57
N ASP A 134 30.88 8.61 8.29
CA ASP A 134 31.39 8.36 6.93
C ASP A 134 31.21 9.56 5.99
N PHE A 135 31.40 10.78 6.49
CA PHE A 135 31.13 12.02 5.76
C PHE A 135 31.82 12.07 4.38
N TYR A 136 33.08 11.66 4.32
CA TYR A 136 33.89 11.72 3.09
C TYR A 136 33.47 10.77 1.97
N ILE A 137 32.56 9.82 2.25
CA ILE A 137 32.01 8.91 1.25
C ILE A 137 30.51 9.14 1.01
N ILE A 138 29.95 10.26 1.47
CA ILE A 138 28.54 10.62 1.24
C ILE A 138 28.20 10.59 -0.25
N ASP A 139 29.04 11.17 -1.11
CA ASP A 139 28.80 11.18 -2.55
C ASP A 139 28.69 9.76 -3.13
N ALA A 140 29.58 8.86 -2.70
CA ALA A 140 29.54 7.46 -3.12
C ALA A 140 28.30 6.73 -2.60
N LYS A 141 27.90 6.97 -1.34
CA LYS A 141 26.67 6.39 -0.76
C LYS A 141 25.41 6.89 -1.45
N VAL A 142 25.35 8.19 -1.76
CA VAL A 142 24.25 8.80 -2.51
C VAL A 142 24.15 8.16 -3.88
N GLU A 143 25.27 7.98 -4.59
CA GLU A 143 25.27 7.31 -5.90
C GLU A 143 24.92 5.83 -5.82
N GLU A 144 25.36 5.11 -4.78
CA GLU A 144 25.01 3.71 -4.56
C GLU A 144 23.50 3.52 -4.35
N VAL A 145 22.90 4.28 -3.43
CA VAL A 145 21.44 4.21 -3.17
C VAL A 145 20.66 4.70 -4.38
N ALA A 146 21.11 5.76 -5.04
CA ALA A 146 20.50 6.25 -6.27
C ALA A 146 20.51 5.19 -7.38
N LYS A 147 21.65 4.52 -7.58
CA LYS A 147 21.76 3.41 -8.53
C LYS A 147 20.83 2.27 -8.17
N ALA A 148 20.79 1.89 -6.91
CA ALA A 148 20.02 0.77 -6.43
C ALA A 148 18.50 0.96 -6.51
N LEU A 149 18.03 2.20 -6.60
CA LEU A 149 16.61 2.55 -6.82
C LEU A 149 16.31 3.03 -8.25
N GLY A 150 17.28 2.95 -9.17
CA GLY A 150 17.12 3.33 -10.58
C GLY A 150 16.98 4.85 -10.80
N LEU A 151 17.56 5.66 -9.90
CA LEU A 151 17.55 7.12 -10.00
C LEU A 151 18.65 7.65 -10.93
N LEU A 152 19.70 6.87 -11.20
CA LEU A 152 20.76 7.27 -12.13
C LEU A 152 20.24 7.42 -13.57
N ASP A 153 19.33 6.56 -13.99
CA ASP A 153 18.76 6.57 -15.35
C ASP A 153 17.85 7.77 -15.60
N ILE A 154 17.35 8.38 -14.52
CA ILE A 154 16.58 9.63 -14.56
C ILE A 154 17.50 10.85 -14.73
N GLY A 155 18.73 10.74 -14.24
CA GLY A 155 19.71 11.81 -14.15
C GLY A 155 19.64 12.54 -12.82
N LEU A 156 20.72 12.47 -12.02
CA LEU A 156 20.77 13.09 -10.69
C LEU A 156 20.67 14.62 -10.70
N GLU A 157 21.06 15.24 -11.81
CA GLU A 157 21.02 16.70 -12.01
C GLU A 157 19.65 17.19 -12.49
N ARG A 158 18.67 16.29 -12.65
CA ARG A 158 17.33 16.65 -13.08
C ARG A 158 16.56 17.37 -11.97
N ASP A 159 15.76 18.36 -12.35
CA ASP A 159 14.89 19.08 -11.43
C ASP A 159 13.78 18.17 -10.90
N VAL A 160 13.54 18.25 -9.60
CA VAL A 160 12.54 17.45 -8.87
C VAL A 160 11.09 17.71 -9.32
N THR A 161 10.82 18.87 -9.93
CA THR A 161 9.50 19.24 -10.44
C THR A 161 9.14 18.54 -11.76
N ASP A 162 10.14 18.01 -12.47
CA ASP A 162 9.96 17.25 -13.72
C ASP A 162 9.71 15.76 -13.48
N LEU A 163 9.70 15.32 -12.21
CA LEU A 163 9.52 13.92 -11.84
C LEU A 163 8.05 13.50 -11.85
N SER A 164 7.80 12.30 -12.36
CA SER A 164 6.51 11.63 -12.15
C SER A 164 6.29 11.32 -10.66
N GLY A 165 5.04 11.05 -10.27
CA GLY A 165 4.69 10.71 -8.88
C GLY A 165 5.49 9.53 -8.33
N GLY A 166 5.66 8.45 -9.10
CA GLY A 166 6.45 7.30 -8.69
C GLY A 166 7.94 7.61 -8.57
N GLN A 167 8.52 8.38 -9.50
CA GLN A 167 9.91 8.82 -9.41
C GLN A 167 10.15 9.70 -8.19
N ARG A 168 9.23 10.62 -7.89
CA ARG A 168 9.27 11.44 -6.68
C ARG A 168 9.26 10.59 -5.41
N THR A 169 8.37 9.59 -5.34
CA THR A 169 8.35 8.66 -4.20
C THR A 169 9.65 7.88 -4.07
N LYS A 170 10.26 7.45 -5.18
CA LYS A 170 11.59 6.80 -5.17
C LYS A 170 12.69 7.72 -4.61
N VAL A 171 12.70 9.00 -5.00
CA VAL A 171 13.68 9.98 -4.47
C VAL A 171 13.49 10.20 -2.97
N LEU A 172 12.24 10.33 -2.50
CA LEU A 172 11.95 10.48 -1.07
C LEU A 172 12.31 9.23 -0.27
N LEU A 173 12.05 8.04 -0.82
CA LEU A 173 12.48 6.78 -0.23
C LEU A 173 14.00 6.71 -0.15
N ALA A 174 14.71 7.00 -1.23
CA ALA A 174 16.17 7.03 -1.27
C ALA A 174 16.75 7.97 -0.20
N LYS A 175 16.22 9.19 -0.10
CA LYS A 175 16.60 10.16 0.95
C LYS A 175 16.39 9.57 2.34
N LEU A 176 15.21 9.01 2.61
CA LEU A 176 14.88 8.43 3.90
C LEU A 176 15.81 7.27 4.30
N LEU A 177 16.19 6.42 3.34
CA LEU A 177 17.14 5.32 3.57
C LEU A 177 18.58 5.81 3.79
N LEU A 178 18.95 6.96 3.22
CA LEU A 178 20.25 7.61 3.46
C LEU A 178 20.33 8.23 4.86
N GLU A 179 19.23 8.75 5.40
CA GLU A 179 19.16 9.35 6.74
C GLU A 179 19.44 8.34 7.87
N LYS A 180 19.21 7.03 7.64
CA LYS A 180 19.38 5.94 8.61
C LYS A 180 18.78 6.28 10.00
N PRO A 181 17.48 6.59 10.09
CA PRO A 181 16.84 6.95 11.35
C PRO A 181 16.88 5.80 12.39
N ASP A 182 16.71 6.11 13.66
CA ASP A 182 16.59 5.07 14.71
C ASP A 182 15.34 4.21 14.51
N ILE A 183 14.32 4.79 13.85
CA ILE A 183 13.07 4.13 13.51
C ILE A 183 12.65 4.51 12.10
N LEU A 184 12.36 3.51 11.29
CA LEU A 184 11.85 3.67 9.93
C LEU A 184 10.35 3.33 9.87
N LEU A 185 9.54 4.24 9.36
CA LEU A 185 8.10 4.04 9.13
C LEU A 185 7.83 4.04 7.62
N LEU A 186 7.47 2.87 7.08
CA LEU A 186 7.25 2.67 5.64
C LEU A 186 5.79 2.29 5.37
N ASP A 187 5.09 3.14 4.62
CA ASP A 187 3.72 2.88 4.17
C ASP A 187 3.72 2.54 2.68
N GLU A 188 3.49 1.26 2.36
CA GLU A 188 3.48 0.67 1.02
C GLU A 188 4.70 1.07 0.14
N PRO A 189 5.94 0.79 0.59
CA PRO A 189 7.15 1.25 -0.10
C PRO A 189 7.37 0.57 -1.46
N THR A 190 6.66 -0.53 -1.75
CA THR A 190 6.81 -1.33 -2.98
C THR A 190 5.97 -0.82 -4.16
N ASN A 191 4.95 0.02 -3.94
CA ASN A 191 3.96 0.42 -4.96
C ASN A 191 4.53 1.05 -6.25
N TYR A 192 5.77 1.55 -6.23
CA TYR A 192 6.42 2.19 -7.39
C TYR A 192 7.78 1.59 -7.69
N LEU A 193 8.13 0.48 -7.04
CA LEU A 193 9.39 -0.22 -7.22
C LEU A 193 9.22 -1.38 -8.21
N ASP A 194 10.27 -1.63 -8.97
CA ASP A 194 10.35 -2.79 -9.86
C ASP A 194 10.99 -3.96 -9.12
N GLU A 195 10.93 -5.17 -9.66
CA GLU A 195 11.42 -6.39 -9.01
C GLU A 195 12.87 -6.26 -8.51
N GLU A 196 13.76 -5.68 -9.30
CA GLU A 196 15.16 -5.45 -8.90
C GLU A 196 15.28 -4.46 -7.73
N HIS A 197 14.49 -3.39 -7.75
CA HIS A 197 14.46 -2.38 -6.70
C HIS A 197 13.85 -2.93 -5.39
N ILE A 198 12.81 -3.77 -5.50
CA ILE A 198 12.18 -4.47 -4.36
C ILE A 198 13.20 -5.45 -3.75
N ALA A 199 13.93 -6.21 -4.58
CA ALA A 199 14.94 -7.14 -4.11
C ALA A 199 16.09 -6.42 -3.37
N TRP A 200 16.50 -5.24 -3.84
CA TRP A 200 17.47 -4.42 -3.13
C TRP A 200 16.92 -3.86 -1.81
N LEU A 201 15.71 -3.29 -1.82
CA LEU A 201 15.07 -2.77 -0.60
C LEU A 201 14.93 -3.87 0.46
N LYS A 202 14.55 -5.08 0.03
CA LYS A 202 14.48 -6.26 0.90
C LYS A 202 15.82 -6.54 1.58
N ARG A 203 16.93 -6.57 0.83
CA ARG A 203 18.27 -6.76 1.41
C ARG A 203 18.62 -5.64 2.39
N TYR A 204 18.36 -4.39 2.01
CA TYR A 204 18.59 -3.25 2.89
C TYR A 204 17.84 -3.37 4.22
N LEU A 205 16.55 -3.76 4.18
CA LEU A 205 15.72 -3.90 5.38
C LEU A 205 16.11 -5.10 6.25
N ILE A 206 16.59 -6.20 5.64
CA ILE A 206 17.11 -7.35 6.39
C ILE A 206 18.37 -6.96 7.17
N ASP A 207 19.26 -6.17 6.55
CA ASP A 207 20.51 -5.72 7.15
C ASP A 207 20.33 -4.45 8.02
N TYR A 208 19.09 -3.96 8.18
CA TYR A 208 18.80 -2.77 8.96
C TYR A 208 18.91 -3.07 10.45
N GLU A 209 19.90 -2.49 11.13
CA GLU A 209 20.15 -2.76 12.56
C GLU A 209 19.12 -2.11 13.51
N ASN A 210 18.41 -1.11 13.01
CA ASN A 210 17.45 -0.31 13.76
C ASN A 210 16.03 -0.90 13.65
N ALA A 211 15.09 -0.33 14.39
CA ALA A 211 13.71 -0.81 14.36
C ALA A 211 12.95 -0.23 13.16
N PHE A 212 11.98 -0.95 12.62
CA PHE A 212 11.08 -0.40 11.61
C PHE A 212 9.65 -0.94 11.72
N ILE A 213 8.71 -0.15 11.21
CA ILE A 213 7.32 -0.55 11.02
C ILE A 213 7.01 -0.44 9.52
N LEU A 214 6.57 -1.55 8.96
CA LEU A 214 6.26 -1.71 7.55
C LEU A 214 4.78 -2.03 7.36
N ILE A 215 4.10 -1.23 6.54
CA ILE A 215 2.81 -1.56 5.96
C ILE A 215 3.07 -1.96 4.50
N SER A 216 2.68 -3.19 4.14
CA SER A 216 2.82 -3.70 2.77
C SER A 216 1.70 -4.69 2.46
N HIS A 217 1.16 -4.60 1.25
CA HIS A 217 0.28 -5.61 0.66
C HIS A 217 1.02 -6.63 -0.23
N ASP A 218 2.34 -6.53 -0.33
CA ASP A 218 3.23 -7.55 -0.91
C ASP A 218 3.64 -8.53 0.21
N ILE A 219 2.98 -9.69 0.24
CA ILE A 219 3.15 -10.69 1.30
C ILE A 219 4.53 -11.36 1.26
N PRO A 220 5.06 -11.81 0.11
CA PRO A 220 6.43 -12.33 0.05
C PRO A 220 7.46 -11.33 0.58
N PHE A 221 7.40 -10.08 0.09
CA PHE A 221 8.31 -9.03 0.57
C PHE A 221 8.19 -8.81 2.07
N LEU A 222 6.96 -8.69 2.58
CA LEU A 222 6.68 -8.49 3.99
C LEU A 222 7.21 -9.65 4.83
N ASN A 223 6.89 -10.89 4.46
CA ASN A 223 7.25 -12.11 5.18
C ASN A 223 8.77 -12.25 5.35
N ASP A 224 9.54 -11.82 4.35
CA ASP A 224 10.99 -11.98 4.37
C ASP A 224 11.74 -10.96 5.24
N VAL A 225 11.14 -9.80 5.52
CA VAL A 225 11.83 -8.69 6.22
C VAL A 225 11.41 -8.55 7.69
N ILE A 226 10.22 -9.03 8.05
CA ILE A 226 9.65 -8.84 9.39
C ILE A 226 9.95 -10.01 10.33
N ASN A 227 9.85 -9.74 11.63
CA ASN A 227 9.93 -10.76 12.68
C ASN A 227 8.75 -10.74 13.65
N ILE A 228 7.91 -9.70 13.57
CA ILE A 228 6.72 -9.50 14.40
C ILE A 228 5.60 -8.96 13.51
N ILE A 229 4.38 -9.41 13.77
CA ILE A 229 3.17 -8.86 13.16
C ILE A 229 2.32 -8.19 14.20
N TYR A 230 1.85 -7.00 13.88
CA TYR A 230 0.72 -6.39 14.53
C TYR A 230 -0.47 -6.46 13.58
N HIS A 231 -1.45 -7.30 13.93
CA HIS A 231 -2.68 -7.47 13.16
C HIS A 231 -3.74 -6.51 13.67
N MET A 232 -4.26 -5.69 12.77
CA MET A 232 -5.24 -4.65 13.05
C MET A 232 -6.59 -5.07 12.50
N GLU A 233 -7.51 -5.36 13.41
CA GLU A 233 -8.82 -5.91 13.09
C GLU A 233 -9.81 -5.51 14.18
N ASN A 234 -11.05 -5.17 13.80
CA ASN A 234 -12.15 -4.93 14.73
C ASN A 234 -11.84 -3.86 15.79
N GLN A 235 -11.11 -2.80 15.40
CA GLN A 235 -10.67 -1.70 16.29
C GLN A 235 -9.62 -2.11 17.34
N GLU A 236 -9.13 -3.34 17.28
CA GLU A 236 -8.07 -3.88 18.12
C GLU A 236 -6.76 -4.01 17.35
N LEU A 237 -5.65 -4.07 18.09
CA LEU A 237 -4.32 -4.31 17.56
C LEU A 237 -3.64 -5.44 18.32
N ASN A 238 -3.45 -6.57 17.66
CA ASN A 238 -2.99 -7.81 18.26
C ASN A 238 -1.57 -8.16 17.81
N ARG A 239 -0.67 -8.43 18.76
CA ARG A 239 0.74 -8.77 18.48
C ARG A 239 0.91 -10.28 18.27
N TYR A 240 1.65 -10.65 17.23
CA TYR A 240 2.06 -12.00 16.87
C TYR A 240 3.57 -12.03 16.64
N VAL A 241 4.24 -13.07 17.14
CA VAL A 241 5.68 -13.25 16.96
C VAL A 241 5.90 -14.24 15.83
N GLY A 242 6.81 -13.93 14.91
CA GLY A 242 7.08 -14.74 13.73
C GLY A 242 6.82 -13.99 12.44
N ASP A 243 6.91 -14.74 11.34
CA ASP A 243 6.65 -14.25 10.00
C ASP A 243 5.15 -14.25 9.67
N TYR A 244 4.81 -13.87 8.43
CA TYR A 244 3.42 -13.79 7.97
C TYR A 244 2.73 -15.13 7.92
N HIS A 245 3.40 -16.17 7.42
CA HIS A 245 2.82 -17.50 7.33
C HIS A 245 2.52 -18.08 8.71
N HIS A 246 3.42 -17.92 9.69
CA HIS A 246 3.17 -18.36 11.05
C HIS A 246 2.01 -17.60 11.70
N PHE A 247 1.91 -16.29 11.45
CA PHE A 247 0.75 -15.50 11.87
C PHE A 247 -0.56 -16.05 11.30
N GLU A 248 -0.62 -16.35 10.01
CA GLU A 248 -1.82 -16.85 9.34
C GLU A 248 -2.31 -18.17 9.98
N GLU A 249 -1.40 -19.10 10.23
CA GLU A 249 -1.70 -20.37 10.91
C GLU A 249 -2.27 -20.15 12.32
N VAL A 250 -1.58 -19.34 13.13
CA VAL A 250 -1.98 -19.06 14.52
C VAL A 250 -3.32 -18.31 14.56
N TYR A 251 -3.51 -17.36 13.66
CA TYR A 251 -4.74 -16.59 13.54
C TYR A 251 -5.93 -17.48 13.13
N ALA A 252 -5.75 -18.37 12.15
CA ALA A 252 -6.78 -19.31 11.73
C ALA A 252 -7.22 -20.23 12.88
N VAL A 253 -6.27 -20.73 13.69
CA VAL A 253 -6.58 -21.54 14.87
C VAL A 253 -7.34 -20.75 15.92
N LYS A 254 -6.91 -19.52 16.24
CA LYS A 254 -7.61 -18.63 17.20
C LYS A 254 -9.04 -18.33 16.73
N LYS A 255 -9.22 -18.00 15.45
CA LYS A 255 -10.54 -17.73 14.87
C LYS A 255 -11.45 -18.96 14.97
N ALA A 256 -10.97 -20.14 14.60
CA ALA A 256 -11.73 -21.38 14.72
C ALA A 256 -12.14 -21.71 16.17
N GLN A 257 -11.25 -21.45 17.14
CA GLN A 257 -11.55 -21.62 18.57
C GLN A 257 -12.63 -20.65 19.04
N LEU A 258 -12.56 -19.38 18.63
CA LEU A 258 -13.55 -18.36 18.97
C LEU A 258 -14.93 -18.72 18.37
N GLU A 259 -14.98 -19.12 17.11
CA GLU A 259 -16.21 -19.57 16.46
C GLU A 259 -16.82 -20.80 17.15
N ALA A 260 -16.00 -21.77 17.55
CA ALA A 260 -16.46 -22.95 18.27
C ALA A 260 -17.00 -22.59 19.67
N ALA A 261 -16.33 -21.68 20.38
CA ALA A 261 -16.78 -21.17 21.67
C ALA A 261 -18.11 -20.41 21.54
N TYR A 262 -18.22 -19.54 20.54
CA TYR A 262 -19.44 -18.82 20.21
C TYR A 262 -20.59 -19.79 19.93
N ARG A 263 -20.41 -20.78 19.05
CA ARG A 263 -21.46 -21.77 18.73
C ARG A 263 -21.92 -22.55 19.96
N ARG A 264 -20.99 -22.96 20.83
CA ARG A 264 -21.32 -23.62 22.11
C ARG A 264 -22.11 -22.71 23.04
N GLN A 265 -21.71 -21.44 23.15
CA GLN A 265 -22.41 -20.47 23.99
C GLN A 265 -23.81 -20.17 23.45
N GLN A 266 -23.98 -20.01 22.13
CA GLN A 266 -25.29 -19.81 21.52
C GLN A 266 -26.22 -21.01 21.74
N GLN A 267 -25.69 -22.23 21.67
CA GLN A 267 -26.45 -23.43 22.02
C GLN A 267 -26.86 -23.42 23.50
N GLU A 268 -25.94 -23.10 24.43
CA GLU A 268 -26.26 -22.99 25.86
C GLU A 268 -27.33 -21.90 26.10
N ILE A 269 -27.19 -20.74 25.46
CA ILE A 269 -28.17 -19.65 25.55
C ILE A 269 -29.54 -20.12 25.05
N SER A 270 -29.59 -20.83 23.94
CA SER A 270 -30.83 -21.39 23.38
C SER A 270 -31.49 -22.38 24.35
N GLU A 271 -30.73 -23.32 24.89
CA GLU A 271 -31.23 -24.32 25.85
C GLU A 271 -31.73 -23.67 27.16
N LEU A 272 -31.01 -22.66 27.67
CA LEU A 272 -31.42 -21.90 28.84
C LEU A 272 -32.69 -21.10 28.58
N LYS A 273 -32.80 -20.40 27.44
CA LYS A 273 -34.00 -19.64 27.04
C LYS A 273 -35.22 -20.56 26.91
N ASP A 274 -35.05 -21.70 26.26
CA ASP A 274 -36.08 -22.73 26.13
C ASP A 274 -36.55 -23.27 27.48
N PHE A 275 -35.60 -23.56 28.38
CA PHE A 275 -35.92 -24.06 29.71
C PHE A 275 -36.70 -23.02 30.52
N VAL A 276 -36.28 -21.75 30.47
CA VAL A 276 -37.01 -20.65 31.13
C VAL A 276 -38.41 -20.52 30.55
N ALA A 277 -38.56 -20.49 29.23
CA ALA A 277 -39.86 -20.34 28.56
C ALA A 277 -40.85 -21.45 28.96
N ARG A 278 -40.40 -22.71 28.98
CA ARG A 278 -41.24 -23.87 29.32
C ARG A 278 -41.63 -23.93 30.80
N ASN A 279 -40.78 -23.44 31.70
CA ASN A 279 -40.94 -23.64 33.16
C ASN A 279 -41.37 -22.40 33.94
N LYS A 280 -41.50 -21.23 33.28
CA LYS A 280 -41.91 -19.96 33.91
C LYS A 280 -43.32 -19.98 34.51
N ALA A 281 -44.23 -20.78 33.95
CA ALA A 281 -45.64 -20.83 34.34
C ALA A 281 -45.96 -21.89 35.44
N ARG A 282 -45.07 -22.85 35.71
CA ARG A 282 -45.31 -23.93 36.68
C ARG A 282 -44.73 -23.57 38.05
N VAL A 283 -45.56 -23.65 39.11
CA VAL A 283 -45.21 -23.25 40.48
C VAL A 283 -44.01 -24.03 41.04
N SER A 284 -43.90 -25.33 40.75
CA SER A 284 -42.82 -26.20 41.25
C SER A 284 -41.45 -25.96 40.61
N THR A 285 -41.40 -25.43 39.38
CA THR A 285 -40.14 -25.22 38.62
C THR A 285 -39.75 -23.75 38.50
N ARG A 286 -40.54 -22.84 39.09
CA ARG A 286 -40.37 -21.38 38.99
C ARG A 286 -39.02 -20.89 39.52
N ASN A 287 -38.55 -21.44 40.65
CA ASN A 287 -37.26 -21.05 41.24
C ASN A 287 -36.07 -21.52 40.39
N MET A 288 -36.17 -22.67 39.72
CA MET A 288 -35.14 -23.14 38.78
C MET A 288 -35.08 -22.27 37.54
N ALA A 289 -36.23 -21.89 36.98
CA ALA A 289 -36.31 -20.98 35.84
C ALA A 289 -35.73 -19.59 36.18
N MET A 290 -36.01 -19.04 37.38
CA MET A 290 -35.43 -17.78 37.84
C MET A 290 -33.90 -17.82 38.01
N SER A 291 -33.35 -18.95 38.48
CA SER A 291 -31.90 -19.13 38.60
C SER A 291 -31.21 -19.15 37.23
N ARG A 292 -31.78 -19.86 36.25
CA ARG A 292 -31.26 -19.89 34.87
C ARG A 292 -31.43 -18.57 34.15
N GLN A 293 -32.50 -17.82 34.40
CA GLN A 293 -32.66 -16.44 33.90
C GLN A 293 -31.55 -15.52 34.45
N LYS A 294 -31.26 -15.56 35.75
CA LYS A 294 -30.14 -14.79 36.32
C LYS A 294 -28.78 -15.17 35.74
N LYS A 295 -28.59 -16.45 35.37
CA LYS A 295 -27.37 -16.90 34.67
C LYS A 295 -27.30 -16.30 33.27
N LEU A 296 -28.40 -16.27 32.52
CA LEU A 296 -28.49 -15.60 31.22
C LEU A 296 -28.23 -14.10 31.32
N ASP A 297 -28.82 -13.42 32.31
CA ASP A 297 -28.71 -11.96 32.49
C ASP A 297 -27.29 -11.51 32.88
N LYS A 298 -26.46 -12.42 33.42
CA LYS A 298 -25.07 -12.17 33.84
C LYS A 298 -24.05 -12.78 32.89
N MET A 299 -24.49 -13.40 31.80
CA MET A 299 -23.58 -14.05 30.85
C MET A 299 -23.05 -12.99 29.89
N ASP A 300 -21.72 -12.84 29.84
CA ASP A 300 -21.07 -12.05 28.80
C ASP A 300 -21.17 -12.81 27.48
N VAL A 301 -22.00 -12.29 26.57
CA VAL A 301 -22.22 -12.91 25.26
C VAL A 301 -21.01 -12.64 24.40
N ILE A 302 -20.39 -13.70 23.91
CA ILE A 302 -19.35 -13.61 22.89
C ILE A 302 -20.04 -13.03 21.65
N GLU A 303 -19.58 -11.89 21.18
CA GLU A 303 -20.00 -11.33 19.90
C GLU A 303 -18.95 -11.73 18.85
N LEU A 304 -19.40 -12.38 17.77
CA LEU A 304 -18.55 -12.49 16.59
C LEU A 304 -18.60 -11.13 15.89
N ALA A 305 -17.44 -10.54 15.64
CA ALA A 305 -17.35 -9.40 14.75
C ALA A 305 -18.04 -9.75 13.43
N ALA A 306 -18.86 -8.82 12.91
CA ALA A 306 -19.52 -9.03 11.64
C ALA A 306 -18.46 -9.26 10.57
N GLU A 307 -18.45 -10.45 9.95
CA GLU A 307 -17.54 -10.70 8.84
C GLU A 307 -17.80 -9.65 7.76
N ARG A 308 -16.75 -8.93 7.38
CA ARG A 308 -16.82 -8.01 6.25
C ARG A 308 -17.20 -8.81 5.01
N PRO A 309 -18.07 -8.27 4.15
CA PRO A 309 -18.41 -8.94 2.90
C PRO A 309 -17.12 -9.16 2.11
N LYS A 310 -16.73 -10.41 1.92
CA LYS A 310 -15.60 -10.76 1.06
C LYS A 310 -15.90 -10.23 -0.34
N PRO A 311 -14.96 -9.50 -0.97
CA PRO A 311 -15.17 -9.02 -2.32
C PRO A 311 -15.37 -10.21 -3.25
N GLU A 312 -16.39 -10.13 -4.10
CA GLU A 312 -16.68 -11.09 -5.15
C GLU A 312 -16.71 -10.36 -6.49
N PHE A 313 -15.67 -10.56 -7.30
CA PHE A 313 -15.61 -10.00 -8.64
C PHE A 313 -16.07 -11.04 -9.67
N LYS A 314 -16.99 -10.63 -10.55
CA LYS A 314 -17.49 -11.51 -11.62
C LYS A 314 -17.71 -10.72 -12.90
N PHE A 315 -16.68 -10.67 -13.74
CA PHE A 315 -16.73 -9.95 -15.01
C PHE A 315 -17.77 -10.54 -15.96
N ARG A 316 -18.64 -9.68 -16.51
CA ARG A 316 -19.65 -10.09 -17.49
C ARG A 316 -19.01 -10.21 -18.86
N TYR A 317 -19.11 -11.40 -19.45
CA TYR A 317 -18.68 -11.62 -20.82
C TYR A 317 -19.78 -11.16 -21.79
N GLY A 318 -19.43 -10.19 -22.63
CA GLY A 318 -20.32 -9.64 -23.63
C GLY A 318 -20.34 -10.44 -24.93
N ARG A 319 -20.45 -9.75 -26.06
CA ARG A 319 -20.49 -10.36 -27.39
C ARG A 319 -19.12 -10.91 -27.77
N THR A 320 -19.12 -12.03 -28.50
CA THR A 320 -17.88 -12.63 -29.01
C THR A 320 -17.20 -11.67 -30.00
N PRO A 321 -15.94 -11.28 -29.75
CA PRO A 321 -15.19 -10.40 -30.65
C PRO A 321 -14.71 -11.17 -31.89
N GLY A 322 -14.21 -10.41 -32.87
CA GLY A 322 -13.45 -10.95 -34.00
C GLY A 322 -12.25 -11.81 -33.57
N ARG A 323 -11.61 -12.48 -34.53
CA ARG A 323 -10.44 -13.35 -34.24
C ARG A 323 -9.33 -12.56 -33.56
N TYR A 324 -8.99 -11.39 -34.11
CA TYR A 324 -8.00 -10.48 -33.57
C TYR A 324 -8.68 -9.41 -32.71
N ILE A 325 -8.09 -9.13 -31.56
CA ILE A 325 -8.48 -8.00 -30.71
C ILE A 325 -7.77 -6.73 -31.18
N PHE A 326 -6.48 -6.83 -31.48
CA PHE A 326 -5.73 -5.77 -32.15
C PHE A 326 -4.56 -6.36 -32.93
N GLU A 327 -4.15 -5.63 -33.95
CA GLU A 327 -2.93 -5.86 -34.72
C GLU A 327 -2.18 -4.54 -34.88
N THR A 328 -0.89 -4.55 -34.55
CA THR A 328 -0.01 -3.41 -34.73
C THR A 328 1.00 -3.70 -35.84
N LYS A 329 1.33 -2.69 -36.64
CA LYS A 329 2.38 -2.76 -37.66
C LYS A 329 3.35 -1.61 -37.46
N ASP A 330 4.60 -1.96 -37.16
CA ASP A 330 5.69 -1.03 -36.92
C ASP A 330 5.32 0.12 -35.96
N LEU A 331 4.50 -0.20 -34.95
CA LEU A 331 3.96 0.78 -34.01
C LEU A 331 5.06 1.31 -33.10
N VAL A 332 5.25 2.62 -33.12
CA VAL A 332 6.19 3.33 -32.24
C VAL A 332 5.38 4.16 -31.25
N ILE A 333 5.49 3.81 -29.98
CA ILE A 333 4.81 4.52 -28.89
C ILE A 333 5.71 5.61 -28.31
N GLY A 334 5.11 6.67 -27.79
CA GLY A 334 5.83 7.74 -27.12
C GLY A 334 4.98 8.99 -27.00
N TYR A 335 5.59 10.06 -26.49
CA TYR A 335 5.00 11.40 -26.44
C TYR A 335 5.78 12.28 -27.40
N ASP A 336 6.84 12.93 -26.92
CA ASP A 336 7.76 13.70 -27.76
C ASP A 336 8.88 12.84 -28.35
N GLU A 337 9.30 11.80 -27.61
CA GLU A 337 10.36 10.88 -28.01
C GLU A 337 9.84 9.44 -28.09
N PRO A 338 10.38 8.62 -29.02
CA PRO A 338 10.03 7.22 -29.13
C PRO A 338 10.50 6.44 -27.89
N LEU A 339 9.56 5.74 -27.25
CA LEU A 339 9.80 4.88 -26.08
C LEU A 339 10.01 3.40 -26.46
N SER A 340 9.65 3.03 -27.70
CA SER A 340 9.82 1.68 -28.22
C SER A 340 10.45 1.68 -29.61
N LYS A 341 11.11 0.56 -29.93
CA LYS A 341 11.37 0.15 -31.32
C LYS A 341 10.04 -0.15 -32.04
N PRO A 342 10.01 -0.21 -33.38
CA PRO A 342 8.79 -0.57 -34.11
C PRO A 342 8.21 -1.91 -33.63
N LEU A 343 6.97 -1.87 -33.13
CA LEU A 343 6.26 -3.02 -32.55
C LEU A 343 5.24 -3.58 -33.55
N SER A 344 5.44 -4.83 -33.94
CA SER A 344 4.46 -5.60 -34.71
C SER A 344 3.91 -6.73 -33.86
N LEU A 345 2.85 -6.42 -33.11
CA LEU A 345 2.21 -7.27 -32.11
C LEU A 345 0.78 -7.58 -32.52
N SER A 346 0.30 -8.76 -32.19
CA SER A 346 -1.09 -9.16 -32.42
C SER A 346 -1.62 -9.91 -31.21
N MET A 347 -2.85 -9.61 -30.82
CA MET A 347 -3.55 -10.33 -29.76
C MET A 347 -4.80 -11.00 -30.34
N GLU A 348 -4.91 -12.32 -30.19
CA GLU A 348 -6.10 -13.08 -30.58
C GLU A 348 -7.10 -13.16 -29.41
N ARG A 349 -8.38 -13.37 -29.75
CA ARG A 349 -9.44 -13.51 -28.75
C ARG A 349 -9.18 -14.69 -27.80
N GLY A 350 -9.47 -14.49 -26.51
CA GLY A 350 -9.28 -15.49 -25.47
C GLY A 350 -7.85 -15.57 -24.93
N GLN A 351 -6.90 -14.84 -25.53
CA GLN A 351 -5.57 -14.70 -24.96
C GLN A 351 -5.61 -13.85 -23.68
N LYS A 352 -4.77 -14.22 -22.73
CA LYS A 352 -4.51 -13.48 -21.49
C LYS A 352 -3.01 -13.22 -21.45
N ILE A 353 -2.60 -11.96 -21.44
CA ILE A 353 -1.21 -11.56 -21.63
C ILE A 353 -0.83 -10.59 -20.50
N ALA A 354 0.31 -10.84 -19.86
CA ALA A 354 0.91 -9.88 -18.92
C ALA A 354 1.96 -9.03 -19.64
N LEU A 355 1.93 -7.72 -19.42
CA LEU A 355 2.96 -6.76 -19.80
C LEU A 355 3.86 -6.53 -18.58
N VAL A 356 5.13 -6.90 -18.69
CA VAL A 356 6.12 -6.76 -17.60
C VAL A 356 7.28 -5.87 -18.04
N GLY A 357 7.97 -5.29 -17.07
CA GLY A 357 9.14 -4.44 -17.29
C GLY A 357 9.21 -3.28 -16.29
N ALA A 358 10.33 -2.58 -16.27
CA ALA A 358 10.58 -1.49 -15.32
C ALA A 358 9.55 -0.35 -15.43
N ASN A 359 9.41 0.43 -14.36
CA ASN A 359 8.52 1.58 -14.32
C ASN A 359 9.04 2.70 -15.24
N GLY A 360 8.13 3.31 -16.00
CA GLY A 360 8.48 4.35 -16.97
C GLY A 360 9.03 3.85 -18.32
N ILE A 361 9.02 2.53 -18.56
CA ILE A 361 9.39 1.92 -19.85
C ILE A 361 8.35 2.10 -20.96
N GLY A 362 7.12 2.53 -20.60
CA GLY A 362 6.04 2.79 -21.53
C GLY A 362 4.90 1.77 -21.54
N LYS A 363 4.74 0.93 -20.50
CA LYS A 363 3.65 -0.08 -20.40
C LYS A 363 2.25 0.56 -20.54
N THR A 364 1.95 1.56 -19.71
CA THR A 364 0.72 2.35 -19.77
C THR A 364 0.58 3.08 -21.10
N THR A 365 1.67 3.62 -21.63
CA THR A 365 1.67 4.30 -22.95
C THR A 365 1.31 3.34 -24.07
N LEU A 366 1.79 2.09 -24.03
CA LEU A 366 1.44 1.05 -24.99
C LEU A 366 -0.06 0.73 -24.91
N LEU A 367 -0.61 0.50 -23.71
CA LEU A 367 -2.05 0.27 -23.52
C LEU A 367 -2.89 1.43 -24.08
N LYS A 368 -2.54 2.67 -23.72
CA LYS A 368 -3.25 3.87 -24.18
C LYS A 368 -3.12 4.09 -25.69
N SER A 369 -1.99 3.72 -26.29
CA SER A 369 -1.78 3.79 -27.74
C SER A 369 -2.60 2.73 -28.50
N ILE A 370 -2.67 1.49 -27.97
CA ILE A 370 -3.52 0.43 -28.54
C ILE A 370 -5.00 0.87 -28.51
N LEU A 371 -5.42 1.52 -27.43
CA LEU A 371 -6.77 2.07 -27.28
C LEU A 371 -7.07 3.28 -28.17
N GLY A 372 -6.06 3.88 -28.80
CA GLY A 372 -6.20 5.15 -29.53
C GLY A 372 -6.42 6.37 -28.62
N LEU A 373 -6.18 6.25 -27.31
CA LEU A 373 -6.24 7.37 -26.36
C LEU A 373 -5.02 8.29 -26.50
N ILE A 374 -3.88 7.71 -26.88
CA ILE A 374 -2.65 8.45 -27.20
C ILE A 374 -2.31 8.15 -28.67
N PRO A 375 -2.06 9.17 -29.50
CA PRO A 375 -1.61 8.95 -30.87
C PRO A 375 -0.22 8.31 -30.87
N ALA A 376 -0.03 7.26 -31.67
CA ALA A 376 1.30 6.71 -31.89
C ALA A 376 2.18 7.70 -32.66
N ILE A 377 3.50 7.68 -32.41
CA ILE A 377 4.46 8.51 -33.14
C ILE A 377 4.54 8.05 -34.60
N SER A 378 4.55 6.74 -34.82
CA SER A 378 4.52 6.14 -36.15
C SER A 378 3.96 4.72 -36.11
N GLY A 379 3.71 4.15 -37.30
CA GLY A 379 3.07 2.85 -37.47
C GLY A 379 1.55 2.92 -37.37
N THR A 380 0.90 1.76 -37.38
CA THR A 380 -0.57 1.65 -37.35
C THR A 380 -1.02 0.63 -36.31
N CYS A 381 -2.13 0.92 -35.63
CA CYS A 381 -2.84 -0.01 -34.77
C CYS A 381 -4.26 -0.21 -35.32
N GLU A 382 -4.61 -1.43 -35.69
CA GLU A 382 -5.96 -1.81 -36.12
C GLU A 382 -6.64 -2.57 -34.99
N LEU A 383 -7.75 -2.04 -34.50
CA LEU A 383 -8.60 -2.70 -33.51
C LEU A 383 -9.57 -3.65 -34.21
N GLY A 384 -9.81 -4.80 -33.59
CA GLY A 384 -10.79 -5.79 -34.06
C GLY A 384 -12.23 -5.29 -34.03
N GLU A 385 -13.12 -6.05 -34.67
CA GLU A 385 -14.55 -5.74 -34.69
C GLU A 385 -15.27 -6.21 -33.41
N ASN A 386 -16.38 -5.53 -33.07
CA ASN A 386 -17.25 -5.84 -31.93
C ASN A 386 -16.56 -5.84 -30.56
N LEU A 387 -15.53 -5.00 -30.38
CA LEU A 387 -14.85 -4.87 -29.10
C LEU A 387 -15.72 -4.17 -28.06
N GLN A 388 -15.81 -4.78 -26.89
CA GLN A 388 -16.39 -4.23 -25.68
C GLN A 388 -15.27 -4.16 -24.65
N ILE A 389 -14.57 -3.04 -24.70
CA ILE A 389 -13.34 -2.82 -23.94
C ILE A 389 -13.71 -2.40 -22.51
N GLY A 390 -13.19 -3.13 -21.54
CA GLY A 390 -13.14 -2.71 -20.15
C GLY A 390 -11.73 -2.26 -19.80
N TYR A 391 -11.56 -0.97 -19.51
CA TYR A 391 -10.27 -0.41 -19.12
C TYR A 391 -10.26 -0.06 -17.63
N PHE A 392 -9.31 -0.61 -16.89
CA PHE A 392 -8.99 -0.22 -15.52
C PHE A 392 -7.79 0.71 -15.56
N GLU A 393 -8.04 2.00 -15.39
CA GLU A 393 -7.01 3.04 -15.42
C GLU A 393 -6.35 3.21 -14.05
N GLN A 394 -5.03 3.36 -14.03
CA GLN A 394 -4.25 3.80 -12.87
C GLN A 394 -4.71 5.21 -12.42
N GLU A 395 -4.77 5.49 -11.13
CA GLU A 395 -5.46 6.67 -10.54
C GLU A 395 -5.47 7.97 -11.38
N VAL A 396 -6.67 8.48 -11.66
CA VAL A 396 -6.85 9.81 -12.24
C VAL A 396 -6.85 10.82 -11.10
N LYS A 397 -5.78 11.64 -11.01
CA LYS A 397 -5.75 12.77 -10.09
C LYS A 397 -6.87 13.76 -10.44
N GLY A 398 -7.95 13.74 -9.69
CA GLY A 398 -9.06 14.67 -9.83
C GLY A 398 -9.83 14.84 -8.52
N ASP A 399 -10.30 16.05 -8.24
CA ASP A 399 -11.18 16.36 -7.10
C ASP A 399 -12.59 15.84 -7.42
N ASN A 400 -12.76 14.51 -7.41
CA ASN A 400 -14.07 13.90 -7.62
C ASN A 400 -14.93 14.11 -6.37
N ARG A 401 -15.92 15.01 -6.49
CA ARG A 401 -16.84 15.39 -5.41
C ARG A 401 -18.10 14.53 -5.35
N THR A 402 -18.27 13.58 -6.27
CA THR A 402 -19.42 12.67 -6.26
C THR A 402 -19.31 11.65 -5.13
N THR A 403 -20.46 11.17 -4.69
CA THR A 403 -20.55 10.01 -3.82
C THR A 403 -20.39 8.71 -4.61
N CYS A 404 -19.99 7.63 -3.95
CA CYS A 404 -19.78 6.34 -4.62
C CYS A 404 -21.06 5.81 -5.29
N ILE A 405 -22.20 6.05 -4.67
CA ILE A 405 -23.50 5.68 -5.24
C ILE A 405 -23.82 6.48 -6.51
N GLU A 406 -23.58 7.80 -6.51
CA GLU A 406 -23.79 8.65 -7.69
C GLU A 406 -22.87 8.25 -8.83
N GLU A 407 -21.62 7.92 -8.52
CA GLU A 407 -20.60 7.52 -9.50
C GLU A 407 -21.01 6.25 -10.28
N ILE A 408 -21.59 5.26 -9.60
CA ILE A 408 -22.12 4.05 -10.25
C ILE A 408 -23.45 4.34 -10.94
N TRP A 409 -24.29 5.20 -10.36
CA TRP A 409 -25.59 5.52 -10.94
C TRP A 409 -25.48 6.34 -12.23
N GLN A 410 -24.51 7.24 -12.32
CA GLN A 410 -24.22 7.98 -13.55
C GLN A 410 -23.75 7.05 -14.68
N GLU A 411 -22.95 6.03 -14.36
CA GLU A 411 -22.49 5.02 -15.32
C GLU A 411 -23.62 4.05 -15.71
N PHE A 412 -24.49 3.68 -14.76
CA PHE A 412 -25.61 2.76 -14.96
C PHE A 412 -26.96 3.39 -14.55
N PRO A 413 -27.52 4.34 -15.33
CA PRO A 413 -28.76 5.04 -14.97
C PRO A 413 -29.98 4.13 -14.80
N SER A 414 -29.94 2.95 -15.45
CA SER A 414 -30.97 1.92 -15.36
C SER A 414 -31.00 1.15 -14.04
N PHE A 415 -29.94 1.22 -13.23
CA PHE A 415 -29.90 0.51 -11.96
C PHE A 415 -30.81 1.20 -10.93
N THR A 416 -31.54 0.39 -10.18
CA THR A 416 -32.20 0.85 -8.97
C THR A 416 -31.17 1.14 -7.88
N GLN A 417 -31.55 1.97 -6.90
CA GLN A 417 -30.68 2.26 -5.76
C GLN A 417 -30.26 0.99 -5.00
N TYR A 418 -31.13 -0.03 -4.96
CA TYR A 418 -30.82 -1.33 -4.38
C TYR A 418 -29.74 -2.07 -5.18
N GLU A 419 -29.83 -2.09 -6.51
CA GLU A 419 -28.84 -2.75 -7.37
C GLU A 419 -27.47 -2.07 -7.29
N VAL A 420 -27.43 -0.73 -7.26
CA VAL A 420 -26.18 0.02 -7.06
C VAL A 420 -25.54 -0.33 -5.72
N ARG A 421 -26.31 -0.31 -4.62
CA ARG A 421 -25.81 -0.68 -3.29
C ARG A 421 -25.34 -2.12 -3.25
N SER A 422 -26.07 -3.04 -3.87
CA SER A 422 -25.70 -4.45 -3.96
C SER A 422 -24.39 -4.65 -4.74
N ALA A 423 -24.21 -3.95 -5.86
CA ALA A 423 -23.00 -4.03 -6.67
C ALA A 423 -21.76 -3.54 -5.91
N LEU A 424 -21.86 -2.41 -5.22
CA LEU A 424 -20.78 -1.87 -4.40
C LEU A 424 -20.49 -2.77 -3.18
N ALA A 425 -21.52 -3.30 -2.53
CA ALA A 425 -21.36 -4.23 -1.41
C ALA A 425 -20.67 -5.54 -1.82
N LYS A 426 -20.98 -6.07 -3.01
CA LYS A 426 -20.28 -7.23 -3.59
C LYS A 426 -18.80 -6.97 -3.83
N CYS A 427 -18.40 -5.72 -4.09
CA CYS A 427 -17.00 -5.35 -4.20
C CYS A 427 -16.31 -5.16 -2.83
N GLY A 428 -16.98 -5.49 -1.72
CA GLY A 428 -16.43 -5.40 -0.36
C GLY A 428 -16.54 -4.00 0.27
N LEU A 429 -17.39 -3.11 -0.26
CA LEU A 429 -17.64 -1.79 0.34
C LEU A 429 -18.77 -1.84 1.37
N THR A 430 -18.59 -1.14 2.49
CA THR A 430 -19.61 -1.06 3.53
C THR A 430 -20.68 -0.01 3.19
N THR A 431 -21.83 -0.05 3.86
CA THR A 431 -22.89 0.96 3.70
C THR A 431 -22.37 2.39 3.88
N LYS A 432 -21.48 2.61 4.86
CA LYS A 432 -20.87 3.93 5.10
C LYS A 432 -20.00 4.37 3.92
N HIS A 433 -19.23 3.46 3.33
CA HIS A 433 -18.39 3.78 2.16
C HIS A 433 -19.24 4.15 0.94
N ILE A 434 -20.36 3.45 0.73
CA ILE A 434 -21.26 3.69 -0.41
C ILE A 434 -21.83 5.12 -0.40
N GLU A 435 -22.10 5.67 0.79
CA GLU A 435 -22.65 7.02 0.96
C GLU A 435 -21.56 8.10 1.07
N SER A 436 -20.29 7.70 1.14
CA SER A 436 -19.15 8.62 1.23
C SER A 436 -18.75 9.15 -0.15
N GLN A 437 -18.08 10.31 -0.15
CA GLN A 437 -17.45 10.88 -1.34
C GLN A 437 -16.23 10.05 -1.75
N VAL A 438 -16.05 9.85 -3.06
CA VAL A 438 -14.97 9.02 -3.60
C VAL A 438 -13.58 9.51 -3.12
N ARG A 439 -13.37 10.82 -3.03
CA ARG A 439 -12.10 11.42 -2.55
C ARG A 439 -11.77 11.17 -1.08
N VAL A 440 -12.76 10.81 -0.26
CA VAL A 440 -12.56 10.53 1.17
C VAL A 440 -12.18 9.07 1.40
N LEU A 441 -12.46 8.21 0.43
CA LEU A 441 -12.09 6.81 0.46
C LEU A 441 -10.58 6.63 0.37
N SER A 442 -10.08 5.58 1.01
CA SER A 442 -8.71 5.11 0.80
C SER A 442 -8.49 4.67 -0.65
N GLY A 443 -7.24 4.68 -1.14
CA GLY A 443 -6.90 4.27 -2.52
C GLY A 443 -7.46 2.88 -2.88
N GLY A 444 -7.42 1.92 -1.96
CA GLY A 444 -7.98 0.59 -2.15
C GLY A 444 -9.51 0.56 -2.26
N GLU A 445 -10.21 1.41 -1.51
CA GLU A 445 -11.67 1.55 -1.63
C GLU A 445 -12.04 2.25 -2.95
N GLN A 446 -11.26 3.24 -3.39
CA GLN A 446 -11.42 3.87 -4.70
C GLN A 446 -11.18 2.87 -5.85
N ALA A 447 -10.18 2.00 -5.71
CA ALA A 447 -9.95 0.89 -6.65
C ALA A 447 -11.16 -0.07 -6.71
N LYS A 448 -11.76 -0.42 -5.56
CA LYS A 448 -12.99 -1.25 -5.49
C LYS A 448 -14.18 -0.58 -6.20
N VAL A 449 -14.34 0.74 -6.13
CA VAL A 449 -15.37 1.48 -6.90
C VAL A 449 -15.12 1.39 -8.41
N ARG A 450 -13.87 1.56 -8.85
CA ARG A 450 -13.50 1.40 -10.28
C ARG A 450 -13.73 -0.03 -10.78
N LEU A 451 -13.36 -1.03 -9.99
CA LEU A 451 -13.65 -2.43 -10.28
C LEU A 451 -15.16 -2.69 -10.35
N CYS A 452 -15.96 -2.07 -9.48
CA CYS A 452 -17.42 -2.18 -9.52
C CYS A 452 -18.00 -1.73 -10.86
N LYS A 453 -17.50 -0.62 -11.43
CA LYS A 453 -17.89 -0.17 -12.78
C LYS A 453 -17.57 -1.23 -13.83
N LEU A 454 -16.35 -1.76 -13.77
CA LEU A 454 -15.85 -2.72 -14.75
C LEU A 454 -16.61 -4.05 -14.70
N VAL A 455 -16.91 -4.56 -13.51
CA VAL A 455 -17.61 -5.83 -13.27
C VAL A 455 -19.06 -5.78 -13.76
N ASN A 456 -19.70 -4.62 -13.72
CA ASN A 456 -21.10 -4.46 -14.14
C ASN A 456 -21.27 -4.13 -15.63
N ARG A 457 -20.17 -3.87 -16.34
CA ARG A 457 -20.16 -3.63 -17.79
C ARG A 457 -19.91 -4.93 -18.54
N ASP A 458 -20.65 -5.14 -19.63
CA ASP A 458 -20.37 -6.24 -20.55
C ASP A 458 -19.07 -5.95 -21.29
N THR A 459 -18.08 -6.85 -21.13
CA THR A 459 -16.76 -6.71 -21.72
C THR A 459 -16.37 -8.00 -22.44
N ASN A 460 -15.51 -7.89 -23.45
CA ASN A 460 -14.90 -9.05 -24.11
C ASN A 460 -13.36 -8.95 -24.19
N ILE A 461 -12.80 -7.79 -23.87
CA ILE A 461 -11.41 -7.61 -23.49
C ILE A 461 -11.33 -6.74 -22.24
N LEU A 462 -10.48 -7.15 -21.30
CA LEU A 462 -10.08 -6.36 -20.14
C LEU A 462 -8.65 -5.86 -20.34
N LEU A 463 -8.46 -4.56 -20.18
CA LEU A 463 -7.17 -3.90 -20.15
C LEU A 463 -6.97 -3.38 -18.72
N LEU A 464 -6.03 -3.95 -17.99
CA LEU A 464 -5.86 -3.70 -16.57
C LEU A 464 -4.50 -3.07 -16.32
N ASP A 465 -4.47 -1.80 -15.94
CA ASP A 465 -3.24 -1.08 -15.61
C ASP A 465 -3.02 -1.09 -14.09
N GLU A 466 -2.09 -1.91 -13.63
CA GLU A 466 -1.72 -2.11 -12.21
C GLU A 466 -2.93 -2.32 -11.27
N PRO A 467 -3.84 -3.29 -11.56
CA PRO A 467 -5.07 -3.44 -10.81
C PRO A 467 -4.88 -3.96 -9.38
N THR A 468 -3.68 -4.47 -9.05
CA THR A 468 -3.35 -4.97 -7.71
C THR A 468 -2.90 -3.87 -6.75
N ASN A 469 -2.54 -2.69 -7.27
CA ASN A 469 -2.09 -1.59 -6.43
C ASN A 469 -3.19 -1.17 -5.46
N HIS A 470 -2.80 -0.98 -4.20
CA HIS A 470 -3.69 -0.59 -3.10
C HIS A 470 -4.82 -1.60 -2.77
N LEU A 471 -4.90 -2.77 -3.42
CA LEU A 471 -5.85 -3.82 -3.04
C LEU A 471 -5.33 -4.62 -1.84
N ASP A 472 -6.23 -4.95 -0.92
CA ASP A 472 -5.95 -5.89 0.16
C ASP A 472 -5.87 -7.34 -0.36
N VAL A 473 -5.29 -8.23 0.45
CA VAL A 473 -5.05 -9.64 0.10
C VAL A 473 -6.33 -10.34 -0.37
N ASP A 474 -7.44 -10.15 0.36
CA ASP A 474 -8.75 -10.73 0.00
C ASP A 474 -9.26 -10.24 -1.37
N ALA A 475 -9.09 -8.95 -1.69
CA ALA A 475 -9.49 -8.41 -2.99
C ALA A 475 -8.56 -8.88 -4.11
N LYS A 476 -7.25 -8.99 -3.87
CA LYS A 476 -6.30 -9.55 -4.84
C LYS A 476 -6.68 -10.99 -5.19
N ASP A 477 -6.94 -11.84 -4.19
CA ASP A 477 -7.35 -13.23 -4.41
C ASP A 477 -8.66 -13.36 -5.17
N SER A 478 -9.66 -12.54 -4.81
CA SER A 478 -10.94 -12.52 -5.51
C SER A 478 -10.79 -12.07 -6.96
N LEU A 479 -9.95 -11.05 -7.21
CA LEU A 479 -9.68 -10.55 -8.56
C LEU A 479 -8.95 -11.62 -9.38
N LYS A 480 -7.95 -12.29 -8.81
CA LYS A 480 -7.23 -13.40 -9.46
C LYS A 480 -8.20 -14.50 -9.90
N LYS A 481 -9.10 -14.93 -9.01
CA LYS A 481 -10.16 -15.92 -9.34
C LYS A 481 -11.09 -15.42 -10.45
N ALA A 482 -11.52 -14.16 -10.38
CA ALA A 482 -12.38 -13.57 -11.40
C ALA A 482 -11.71 -13.53 -12.78
N LEU A 483 -10.41 -13.23 -12.83
CA LEU A 483 -9.64 -13.23 -14.07
C LEU A 483 -9.40 -14.64 -14.61
N LEU A 484 -9.23 -15.65 -13.76
CA LEU A 484 -9.17 -17.06 -14.17
C LEU A 484 -10.47 -17.49 -14.85
N ASP A 485 -11.61 -17.20 -14.23
CA ASP A 485 -12.95 -17.58 -14.73
C ASP A 485 -13.41 -16.77 -15.94
N TYR A 486 -12.83 -15.59 -16.17
CA TYR A 486 -13.20 -14.72 -17.28
C TYR A 486 -12.84 -15.36 -18.63
N ARG A 487 -13.85 -15.45 -19.51
CA ARG A 487 -13.74 -16.06 -20.85
C ARG A 487 -13.26 -15.12 -21.93
N GLY A 488 -13.25 -13.82 -21.66
CA GLY A 488 -12.74 -12.83 -22.60
C GLY A 488 -11.22 -12.77 -22.60
N SER A 489 -10.70 -11.82 -23.38
CA SER A 489 -9.26 -11.58 -23.47
C SER A 489 -8.82 -10.67 -22.34
N VAL A 490 -7.58 -10.82 -21.86
CA VAL A 490 -7.03 -9.97 -20.78
C VAL A 490 -5.65 -9.47 -21.20
N LEU A 491 -5.43 -8.17 -21.08
CA LEU A 491 -4.10 -7.56 -21.17
C LEU A 491 -3.83 -6.85 -19.84
N LEU A 492 -2.86 -7.34 -19.09
CA LEU A 492 -2.63 -6.97 -17.69
C LEU A 492 -1.24 -6.37 -17.54
N ILE A 493 -1.13 -5.18 -16.96
CA ILE A 493 0.13 -4.65 -16.42
C ILE A 493 0.14 -4.95 -14.92
N CYS A 494 1.12 -5.72 -14.47
CA CYS A 494 1.27 -6.07 -13.06
C CYS A 494 2.74 -6.37 -12.74
N HIS A 495 3.17 -5.95 -11.55
CA HIS A 495 4.54 -6.14 -11.06
C HIS A 495 4.69 -7.35 -10.14
N GLU A 496 3.58 -8.02 -9.78
CA GLU A 496 3.54 -9.13 -8.84
C GLU A 496 3.45 -10.46 -9.60
N PRO A 497 4.54 -11.26 -9.73
CA PRO A 497 4.53 -12.50 -10.49
C PRO A 497 3.53 -13.52 -9.97
N GLU A 498 3.41 -13.64 -8.65
CA GLU A 498 2.46 -14.54 -8.00
C GLU A 498 1.00 -14.25 -8.34
N PHE A 499 0.68 -12.99 -8.69
CA PHE A 499 -0.67 -12.62 -9.11
C PHE A 499 -0.98 -13.07 -10.53
N TYR A 500 -0.11 -12.73 -11.50
CA TYR A 500 -0.42 -12.90 -12.92
C TYR A 500 0.01 -14.24 -13.51
N GLN A 501 1.02 -14.93 -12.94
CA GLN A 501 1.60 -16.15 -13.54
C GLN A 501 0.57 -17.25 -13.77
N ASP A 502 -0.36 -17.44 -12.84
CA ASP A 502 -1.42 -18.44 -12.96
C ASP A 502 -2.56 -18.00 -13.92
N VAL A 503 -2.65 -16.70 -14.20
CA VAL A 503 -3.76 -16.09 -14.95
C VAL A 503 -3.46 -15.99 -16.45
N VAL A 504 -2.21 -15.74 -16.82
CA VAL A 504 -1.83 -15.38 -18.20
C VAL A 504 -1.27 -16.57 -18.98
N HIS A 505 -1.50 -16.56 -20.29
CA HIS A 505 -0.97 -17.54 -21.23
C HIS A 505 0.40 -17.13 -21.80
N ALA A 506 0.70 -15.83 -21.79
CA ALA A 506 1.94 -15.28 -22.30
C ALA A 506 2.37 -14.05 -21.51
N VAL A 507 3.68 -13.81 -21.46
CA VAL A 507 4.30 -12.64 -20.85
C VAL A 507 5.05 -11.86 -21.92
N TRP A 508 4.71 -10.59 -22.08
CA TRP A 508 5.38 -9.65 -22.96
C TRP A 508 6.30 -8.77 -22.12
N ASP A 509 7.60 -8.94 -22.35
CA ASP A 509 8.64 -8.22 -21.65
C ASP A 509 9.02 -6.96 -22.44
N CYS A 510 8.59 -5.81 -21.93
CA CYS A 510 8.81 -4.50 -22.56
C CYS A 510 10.30 -4.09 -22.58
N SER A 511 11.17 -4.70 -21.75
CA SER A 511 12.62 -4.44 -21.76
C SER A 511 13.27 -4.75 -23.09
N LYS A 512 12.72 -5.73 -23.82
CA LYS A 512 13.28 -6.17 -25.11
C LYS A 512 13.09 -5.15 -26.22
N TRP A 513 12.13 -4.25 -26.09
CA TRP A 513 11.70 -3.38 -27.17
C TRP A 513 11.81 -1.90 -26.82
N THR A 514 12.12 -1.55 -25.57
CA THR A 514 12.32 -0.15 -25.20
C THR A 514 13.56 0.44 -25.89
N THR A 515 13.47 1.73 -26.19
CA THR A 515 14.58 2.56 -26.66
C THR A 515 15.31 3.26 -25.51
N LYS A 516 14.73 3.27 -24.30
CA LYS A 516 15.42 3.75 -23.11
C LYS A 516 16.51 2.75 -22.73
N GLN A 517 17.75 3.22 -22.55
CA GLN A 517 18.78 2.39 -21.92
C GLN A 517 18.32 2.11 -20.49
N ILE A 518 18.20 0.82 -20.17
CA ILE A 518 18.00 0.28 -18.81
C ILE A 518 19.38 0.07 -18.22
#